data_AF-A0A1H4RT51-F1
#
_entry.id   AF-A0A1H4RT51-F1
#
_cell.length_a   1.000
_cell.length_b   1.000
_cell.length_c   1.000
_cell.angle_alpha   90.00
_cell.angle_beta   90.00
_cell.angle_gamma   90.00
#
_symmetry.space_group_name_H-M   'P 1'
#
loop_
_entity.id
_entity.type
_entity.pdbx_description
1 polymer ?
#
loop_
_entity_poly.entity_id
_entity_poly.type
_entity_poly.pdbx_seq_one_letter_code
_entity_poly.pdbx_strand_id
1 'polypeptide(L)'
;MTESHLSGRPADSQDLYFFHSYAQLPGAAGLRAPDERQEAFHDLLCQFVLQLTTHDGETPIGFLDKRMPLGGEWEKNLKEALATCRVFMPVYSPRYFASHWCGVEFDGFLRRQAEHLRSERYTVSAIVPVLWTSPGRIVMPEVVEAFQWYNLDLGDDYRRMGLLGLMEAGKWRVYRRTVWRLAERIVDVATAARLKSCDVKLFDDLSNVFAPRTQGDS
;
A
#
# COMPACT_ATOMS: atom_id res chain seq x y z
N MET A 1 -37.31 28.07 -21.16
CA MET A 1 -35.85 28.10 -20.95
C MET A 1 -35.57 27.47 -19.61
N THR A 2 -35.18 26.20 -19.61
CA THR A 2 -34.83 25.43 -18.41
C THR A 2 -33.42 24.91 -18.63
N GLU A 3 -32.44 25.55 -18.00
CA GLU A 3 -31.05 25.09 -18.01
C GLU A 3 -30.94 23.88 -17.07
N SER A 4 -30.70 22.72 -17.67
CA SER A 4 -30.27 21.52 -16.96
C SER A 4 -28.78 21.65 -16.71
N HIS A 5 -28.39 22.02 -15.49
CA HIS A 5 -27.01 21.89 -15.02
C HIS A 5 -26.74 20.41 -14.74
N LEU A 6 -26.14 19.73 -15.71
CA LEU A 6 -25.44 18.46 -15.51
C LEU A 6 -24.21 18.74 -14.64
N SER A 7 -24.38 18.64 -13.32
CA SER A 7 -23.25 18.52 -12.40
C SER A 7 -22.71 17.09 -12.50
N GLY A 8 -21.81 16.87 -13.45
CA GLY A 8 -20.94 15.71 -13.44
C GLY A 8 -19.95 15.88 -12.29
N ARG A 9 -20.20 15.20 -11.17
CA ARG A 9 -19.17 15.02 -10.13
C ARG A 9 -17.99 14.32 -10.82
N PRO A 10 -16.76 14.88 -10.83
CA PRO A 10 -15.64 14.18 -11.43
C PRO A 10 -15.46 12.85 -10.68
N ALA A 11 -15.40 11.75 -11.42
CA ALA A 11 -15.31 10.38 -10.91
C ALA A 11 -14.01 10.08 -10.13
N ASP A 12 -13.20 11.10 -9.84
CA ASP A 12 -11.88 11.02 -9.21
C ASP A 12 -11.94 11.26 -7.68
N SER A 13 -13.12 11.56 -7.12
CA SER A 13 -13.26 12.08 -5.74
C SER A 13 -13.45 11.03 -4.64
N GLN A 14 -13.37 9.72 -4.93
CA GLN A 14 -13.63 8.67 -3.94
C GLN A 14 -12.55 7.58 -3.84
N ASP A 15 -11.60 7.54 -4.77
CA ASP A 15 -10.57 6.49 -4.78
C ASP A 15 -9.33 6.94 -4.01
N LEU A 16 -8.94 6.15 -3.00
CA LEU A 16 -7.71 6.35 -2.23
C LEU A 16 -6.50 6.33 -3.17
N TYR A 17 -5.55 7.25 -3.02
CA TYR A 17 -4.30 7.19 -3.79
C TYR A 17 -3.50 5.94 -3.47
N PHE A 18 -3.44 5.54 -2.21
CA PHE A 18 -2.70 4.35 -1.82
C PHE A 18 -3.28 3.59 -0.64
N PHE A 19 -2.99 2.29 -0.62
CA PHE A 19 -3.18 1.41 0.51
C PHE A 19 -1.82 1.10 1.16
N HIS A 20 -1.65 1.48 2.42
CA HIS A 20 -0.44 1.23 3.21
C HIS A 20 -0.59 -0.11 3.95
N SER A 21 -0.02 -1.16 3.36
CA SER A 21 0.03 -2.51 3.94
C SER A 21 1.32 -2.67 4.75
N TYR A 22 1.22 -2.83 6.07
CA TYR A 22 2.37 -3.07 6.94
C TYR A 22 2.06 -4.13 8.02
N ALA A 23 3.10 -4.72 8.60
CA ALA A 23 2.95 -5.64 9.72
C ALA A 23 3.19 -4.93 11.05
N GLN A 24 2.17 -4.97 11.92
CA GLN A 24 2.25 -4.41 13.26
C GLN A 24 3.23 -5.18 14.17
N LEU A 25 3.87 -4.43 15.07
CA LEU A 25 4.64 -5.00 16.17
C LEU A 25 3.72 -5.65 17.22
N PRO A 26 4.13 -6.76 17.83
CA PRO A 26 3.42 -7.27 19.00
C PRO A 26 3.73 -6.32 20.17
N GLY A 27 2.71 -5.88 20.91
CA GLY A 27 2.91 -5.15 22.15
C GLY A 27 3.10 -6.11 23.34
N ALA A 28 3.22 -5.53 24.54
CA ALA A 28 3.43 -6.28 25.76
C ALA A 28 2.26 -7.22 26.07
N ALA A 29 2.56 -8.43 26.57
CA ALA A 29 1.57 -9.43 26.96
C ALA A 29 0.53 -9.79 25.88
N GLY A 30 0.88 -9.66 24.59
CA GLY A 30 -0.02 -9.95 23.47
C GLY A 30 -1.02 -8.84 23.14
N LEU A 31 -1.00 -7.72 23.88
CA LEU A 31 -1.71 -6.50 23.49
C LEU A 31 -1.01 -5.87 22.28
N ARG A 32 -1.75 -5.20 21.40
CA ARG A 32 -1.17 -4.48 20.24
C ARG A 32 -0.78 -3.06 20.67
N ALA A 33 0.43 -2.62 20.34
CA ALA A 33 0.88 -1.25 20.59
C ALA A 33 0.62 -0.36 19.36
N PRO A 34 0.31 0.94 19.54
CA PRO A 34 0.32 1.91 18.44
C PRO A 34 1.69 1.89 17.74
N ASP A 35 1.68 1.89 16.40
CA ASP A 35 2.93 1.95 15.62
C ASP A 35 3.18 3.40 15.20
N GLU A 36 3.56 4.24 16.17
CA GLU A 36 3.69 5.69 16.02
C GLU A 36 4.56 6.09 14.83
N ARG A 37 5.58 5.29 14.50
CA ARG A 37 6.48 5.57 13.37
C ARG A 37 5.84 5.27 12.03
N GLN A 38 5.05 4.20 11.94
CA GLN A 38 4.27 3.91 10.73
C GLN A 38 3.16 4.93 10.53
N GLU A 39 2.50 5.36 11.61
CA GLU A 39 1.49 6.42 11.58
C GLU A 39 2.13 7.75 11.13
N ALA A 40 3.24 8.16 11.74
CA ALA A 40 3.96 9.37 11.33
C ALA A 40 4.46 9.31 9.87
N PHE A 41 4.92 8.13 9.41
CA PHE A 41 5.27 7.93 8.01
C PHE A 41 4.06 8.05 7.08
N HIS A 42 2.94 7.42 7.44
CA HIS A 42 1.69 7.51 6.68
C HIS A 42 1.20 8.96 6.57
N ASP A 43 1.17 9.70 7.69
CA ASP A 43 0.70 11.08 7.71
C ASP A 43 1.58 11.99 6.87
N LEU A 44 2.91 11.86 6.97
CA LEU A 44 3.85 12.62 6.15
C LEU A 44 3.69 12.30 4.66
N LEU A 45 3.49 11.03 4.32
CA LEU A 45 3.26 10.60 2.95
C LEU A 45 1.95 11.17 2.40
N CYS A 46 0.86 11.11 3.16
CA CYS A 46 -0.42 11.73 2.81
C CYS A 46 -0.27 13.24 2.54
N GLN A 47 0.46 13.96 3.40
CA GLN A 47 0.74 15.39 3.21
C GLN A 47 1.49 15.68 1.91
N PHE A 48 2.46 14.84 1.53
CA PHE A 48 3.20 15.02 0.29
C PHE A 48 2.38 14.65 -0.95
N VAL A 49 1.58 13.59 -0.89
CA VAL A 49 0.65 13.24 -1.98
C VAL A 49 -0.39 14.36 -2.19
N LEU A 50 -0.92 14.96 -1.12
CA LEU A 50 -1.80 16.14 -1.21
C LEU A 50 -1.13 17.30 -1.94
N GLN A 51 0.14 17.60 -1.64
CA GLN A 51 0.88 18.68 -2.29
C GLN A 51 1.17 18.42 -3.77
N LEU A 52 1.15 17.15 -4.20
CA LEU A 52 1.47 16.74 -5.56
C LEU A 52 0.22 16.52 -6.43
N THR A 53 -0.98 16.70 -5.90
CA THR A 53 -2.24 16.34 -6.56
C THR A 53 -3.28 17.45 -6.43
N THR A 54 -4.37 17.35 -7.18
CA THR A 54 -5.52 18.27 -7.10
C THR A 54 -6.62 17.77 -6.16
N HIS A 55 -6.30 16.80 -5.29
CA HIS A 55 -7.26 16.26 -4.35
C HIS A 55 -7.66 17.33 -3.32
N ASP A 56 -8.96 17.45 -3.03
CA ASP A 56 -9.52 18.52 -2.19
C ASP A 56 -9.21 18.37 -0.68
N GLY A 57 -8.92 17.13 -0.25
CA GLY A 57 -8.61 16.81 1.13
C GLY A 57 -9.83 16.59 2.01
N GLU A 58 -11.04 16.55 1.43
CA GLU A 58 -12.29 16.26 2.14
C GLU A 58 -12.40 14.77 2.49
N THR A 59 -11.78 13.91 1.68
CA THR A 59 -11.69 12.47 1.90
C THR A 59 -10.26 12.03 2.21
N PRO A 60 -10.07 10.86 2.86
CA PRO A 60 -8.74 10.32 3.11
C PRO A 60 -7.98 10.07 1.81
N ILE A 61 -6.71 10.46 1.78
CA ILE A 61 -5.81 10.27 0.63
C ILE A 61 -5.25 8.85 0.56
N GLY A 62 -4.98 8.27 1.73
CA GLY A 62 -4.44 6.92 1.85
C GLY A 62 -5.16 6.17 2.95
N PHE A 63 -5.18 4.85 2.81
CA PHE A 63 -5.66 3.96 3.86
C PHE A 63 -4.47 3.37 4.59
N LEU A 64 -4.44 3.52 5.92
CA LEU A 64 -3.50 2.83 6.80
C LEU A 64 -4.20 1.67 7.44
N ASP A 65 -3.70 0.45 7.22
CA ASP A 65 -4.25 -0.70 7.92
C ASP A 65 -3.80 -0.73 9.39
N LYS A 66 -4.55 -0.02 10.24
CA LYS A 66 -4.28 0.09 11.69
C LYS A 66 -4.60 -1.21 12.47
N ARG A 67 -5.11 -2.27 11.81
CA ARG A 67 -5.48 -3.59 12.38
C ARG A 67 -5.96 -3.54 13.84
N MET A 68 -6.92 -2.67 14.16
CA MET A 68 -7.63 -2.75 15.44
C MET A 68 -8.82 -3.71 15.29
N PRO A 69 -8.93 -4.76 16.14
CA PRO A 69 -10.02 -5.72 16.01
C PRO A 69 -11.31 -5.10 16.56
N LEU A 70 -12.18 -4.60 15.68
CA LEU A 70 -13.54 -4.21 15.99
C LEU A 70 -14.50 -4.78 14.92
N GLY A 71 -14.78 -6.08 15.02
CA GLY A 71 -15.89 -6.73 14.29
C GLY A 71 -15.76 -6.78 12.76
N GLY A 72 -16.87 -7.15 12.10
CA GLY A 72 -16.94 -7.33 10.64
C GLY A 72 -16.90 -6.03 9.83
N GLU A 73 -17.14 -4.87 10.45
CA GLU A 73 -17.04 -3.58 9.77
C GLU A 73 -15.60 -3.24 9.37
N TRP A 74 -14.60 -3.66 10.16
CA TRP A 74 -13.20 -3.48 9.80
C TRP A 74 -12.82 -4.27 8.55
N GLU A 75 -13.25 -5.53 8.44
CA GLU A 75 -12.98 -6.37 7.26
C GLU A 75 -13.65 -5.77 6.02
N LYS A 76 -14.86 -5.23 6.17
CA LYS A 76 -15.55 -4.51 5.10
C LYS A 76 -14.74 -3.28 4.64
N ASN A 77 -14.31 -2.42 5.57
CA ASN A 77 -13.52 -1.23 5.24
C ASN A 77 -12.17 -1.60 4.59
N LEU A 78 -11.54 -2.69 5.04
CA LEU A 78 -10.31 -3.21 4.44
C LEU A 78 -10.54 -3.65 2.98
N LYS A 79 -11.59 -4.45 2.74
CA LYS A 79 -11.99 -4.90 1.39
C LYS A 79 -12.34 -3.70 0.50
N GLU A 80 -13.08 -2.72 1.00
CA GLU A 80 -13.43 -1.50 0.26
C GLU A 80 -12.19 -0.66 -0.08
N ALA A 81 -11.25 -0.50 0.86
CA ALA A 81 -10.01 0.21 0.60
C ALA A 81 -9.11 -0.54 -0.42
N LEU A 82 -9.02 -1.86 -0.33
CA LEU A 82 -8.33 -2.69 -1.33
C LEU A 82 -9.01 -2.63 -2.70
N ALA A 83 -10.34 -2.54 -2.74
CA ALA A 83 -11.12 -2.46 -3.97
C ALA A 83 -10.98 -1.12 -4.67
N THR A 84 -10.73 -0.03 -3.94
CA THR A 84 -10.75 1.34 -4.48
C THR A 84 -9.38 1.98 -4.59
N CYS A 85 -8.38 1.58 -3.80
CA CYS A 85 -7.06 2.22 -3.83
C CYS A 85 -6.39 2.17 -5.20
N ARG A 86 -5.72 3.25 -5.60
CA ARG A 86 -5.05 3.35 -6.91
C ARG A 86 -3.69 2.65 -6.91
N VAL A 87 -3.03 2.62 -5.75
CA VAL A 87 -1.71 2.02 -5.55
C VAL A 87 -1.70 1.16 -4.30
N PHE A 88 -1.16 -0.06 -4.39
CA PHE A 88 -0.85 -0.86 -3.22
C PHE A 88 0.60 -0.63 -2.80
N MET A 89 0.80 -0.17 -1.57
CA MET A 89 2.10 0.14 -1.01
C MET A 89 2.46 -0.85 0.11
N PRO A 90 3.11 -1.99 -0.23
CA PRO A 90 3.58 -2.92 0.78
C PRO A 90 4.86 -2.40 1.45
N VAL A 91 4.86 -2.39 2.78
CA VAL A 91 5.96 -1.89 3.61
C VAL A 91 6.78 -3.07 4.13
N TYR A 92 7.81 -3.40 3.36
CA TYR A 92 8.67 -4.57 3.56
C TYR A 92 9.49 -4.48 4.84
N SER A 93 9.30 -5.50 5.67
CA SER A 93 10.07 -5.82 6.86
C SER A 93 10.07 -7.34 7.05
N PRO A 94 10.92 -7.93 7.90
CA PRO A 94 10.84 -9.36 8.20
C PRO A 94 9.44 -9.79 8.67
N ARG A 95 8.77 -8.94 9.45
CA ARG A 95 7.41 -9.21 9.94
C ARG A 95 6.34 -9.13 8.86
N TYR A 96 6.55 -8.29 7.85
CA TYR A 96 5.63 -8.16 6.72
C TYR A 96 5.40 -9.51 6.05
N PHE A 97 6.49 -10.20 5.70
CA PHE A 97 6.43 -11.50 5.04
C PHE A 97 6.06 -12.67 5.97
N ALA A 98 6.19 -12.48 7.29
CA ALA A 98 5.67 -13.43 8.27
C ALA A 98 4.18 -13.21 8.62
N SER A 99 3.56 -12.13 8.12
CA SER A 99 2.19 -11.77 8.46
C SER A 99 1.19 -12.42 7.52
N HIS A 100 0.33 -13.28 8.07
CA HIS A 100 -0.79 -13.89 7.34
C HIS A 100 -1.63 -12.87 6.58
N TRP A 101 -2.07 -11.82 7.28
CA TRP A 101 -2.94 -10.80 6.72
C TRP A 101 -2.27 -9.94 5.65
N CYS A 102 -0.96 -9.65 5.77
CA CYS A 102 -0.25 -8.95 4.70
C CYS A 102 -0.20 -9.79 3.42
N GLY A 103 -0.07 -11.11 3.54
CA GLY A 103 -0.16 -12.00 2.38
C GLY A 103 -1.58 -12.05 1.79
N VAL A 104 -2.62 -12.05 2.63
CA VAL A 104 -4.03 -11.95 2.18
C VAL A 104 -4.29 -10.67 1.40
N GLU A 105 -3.85 -9.52 1.90
CA GLU A 105 -3.96 -8.22 1.19
C GLU A 105 -3.21 -8.23 -0.14
N PHE A 106 -2.01 -8.81 -0.14
CA PHE A 106 -1.19 -8.92 -1.35
C PHE A 106 -1.90 -9.78 -2.40
N ASP A 107 -2.49 -10.92 -2.02
CA ASP A 107 -3.32 -11.76 -2.91
C ASP A 107 -4.47 -10.96 -3.52
N GLY A 108 -5.23 -10.25 -2.68
CA GLY A 108 -6.36 -9.44 -3.14
C GLY A 108 -5.95 -8.41 -4.19
N PHE A 109 -4.82 -7.72 -3.97
CA PHE A 109 -4.35 -6.73 -4.93
C PHE A 109 -3.77 -7.35 -6.22
N LEU A 110 -3.14 -8.53 -6.14
CA LEU A 110 -2.71 -9.28 -7.33
C LEU A 110 -3.91 -9.73 -8.17
N ARG A 111 -4.96 -10.26 -7.54
CA ARG A 111 -6.21 -10.64 -8.21
C ARG A 111 -6.87 -9.44 -8.88
N ARG A 112 -6.92 -8.28 -8.21
CA ARG A 112 -7.45 -7.04 -8.78
C ARG A 112 -6.66 -6.57 -10.01
N GLN A 113 -5.32 -6.59 -9.96
CA GLN A 113 -4.50 -6.26 -11.13
C GLN A 113 -4.72 -7.23 -12.28
N ALA A 114 -4.84 -8.53 -12.00
CA ALA A 114 -5.12 -9.55 -13.00
C ALA A 114 -6.53 -9.38 -13.62
N GLU A 115 -7.53 -9.01 -12.83
CA GLU A 115 -8.88 -8.71 -13.31
C GLU A 115 -8.88 -7.48 -14.21
N HIS A 116 -8.22 -6.39 -13.78
CA HIS A 116 -8.10 -5.17 -14.58
C HIS A 116 -7.44 -5.46 -15.93
N LEU A 117 -6.38 -6.28 -15.97
CA LEU A 117 -5.68 -6.70 -17.19
C LEU A 117 -6.57 -7.36 -18.25
N ARG A 118 -7.65 -8.04 -17.83
CA ARG A 118 -8.59 -8.67 -18.77
C ARG A 118 -9.37 -7.63 -19.57
N SER A 119 -9.56 -6.44 -19.00
CA SER A 119 -10.33 -5.34 -19.58
C SER A 119 -9.45 -4.29 -20.26
N GLU A 120 -8.29 -3.95 -19.67
CA GLU A 120 -7.40 -2.89 -20.11
C GLU A 120 -5.95 -3.31 -19.88
N ARG A 121 -5.06 -2.97 -20.83
CA ARG A 121 -3.63 -3.22 -20.63
C ARG A 121 -3.05 -2.15 -19.71
N TYR A 122 -2.48 -2.54 -18.57
CA TYR A 122 -1.62 -1.63 -17.81
C TYR A 122 -0.23 -1.54 -18.45
N THR A 123 0.41 -0.38 -18.31
CA THR A 123 1.81 -0.18 -18.72
C THR A 123 2.79 -0.36 -17.55
N VAL A 124 2.30 -0.26 -16.31
CA VAL A 124 3.06 -0.42 -15.07
C VAL A 124 2.22 -1.14 -14.01
N SER A 125 2.86 -1.94 -13.15
CA SER A 125 2.20 -2.51 -11.97
C SER A 125 1.80 -1.39 -10.99
N ALA A 126 0.61 -1.50 -10.42
CA ALA A 126 0.08 -0.59 -9.41
C ALA A 126 0.62 -0.86 -7.98
N ILE A 127 1.80 -1.49 -7.87
CA ILE A 127 2.46 -1.81 -6.60
C ILE A 127 3.69 -0.93 -6.43
N VAL A 128 3.79 -0.23 -5.30
CA VAL A 128 4.96 0.58 -4.91
C VAL A 128 5.54 0.05 -3.61
N PRO A 129 6.56 -0.81 -3.64
CA PRO A 129 7.16 -1.37 -2.43
C PRO A 129 8.01 -0.34 -1.67
N VAL A 130 7.94 -0.40 -0.34
CA VAL A 130 8.75 0.43 0.57
C VAL A 130 9.58 -0.44 1.48
N LEU A 131 10.89 -0.17 1.59
CA LEU A 131 11.78 -0.83 2.53
C LEU A 131 11.68 -0.15 3.90
N TRP A 132 11.04 -0.82 4.86
CA TRP A 132 11.02 -0.35 6.25
C TRP A 132 12.36 -0.62 6.93
N THR A 133 12.89 -1.83 6.74
CA THR A 133 14.19 -2.26 7.29
C THR A 133 15.15 -2.64 6.17
N SER A 134 16.43 -2.76 6.50
CA SER A 134 17.48 -3.23 5.57
C SER A 134 17.06 -4.52 4.84
N PRO A 135 17.25 -4.60 3.50
CA PRO A 135 16.84 -5.76 2.71
C PRO A 135 17.59 -7.04 3.09
N GLY A 136 18.81 -6.94 3.63
CA GLY A 136 19.59 -8.11 4.08
C GLY A 136 18.95 -8.88 5.25
N ARG A 137 17.86 -8.37 5.84
CA ARG A 137 17.08 -9.06 6.89
C ARG A 137 15.80 -9.70 6.35
N ILE A 138 15.50 -9.53 5.06
CA ILE A 138 14.23 -9.89 4.45
C ILE A 138 14.44 -11.14 3.58
N VAL A 139 13.60 -12.15 3.81
CA VAL A 139 13.43 -13.28 2.90
C VAL A 139 12.13 -13.04 2.14
N MET A 140 12.23 -12.77 0.84
CA MET A 140 11.06 -12.48 0.00
C MET A 140 10.47 -13.79 -0.54
N PRO A 141 9.15 -14.00 -0.44
CA PRO A 141 8.47 -15.06 -1.17
C PRO A 141 8.55 -14.85 -2.69
N GLU A 142 8.58 -15.94 -3.46
CA GLU A 142 8.68 -15.92 -4.94
C GLU A 142 7.65 -15.00 -5.61
N VAL A 143 6.40 -14.99 -5.09
CA VAL A 143 5.31 -14.15 -5.60
C VAL A 143 5.62 -12.65 -5.54
N VAL A 144 6.55 -12.24 -4.69
CA VAL A 144 6.95 -10.85 -4.48
C VAL A 144 8.22 -10.47 -5.25
N GLU A 145 9.00 -11.45 -5.72
CA GLU A 145 10.26 -11.19 -6.44
C GLU A 145 10.05 -10.37 -7.73
N ALA A 146 8.91 -10.55 -8.41
CA ALA A 146 8.56 -9.75 -9.58
C ALA A 146 8.36 -8.24 -9.27
N PHE A 147 8.17 -7.89 -7.99
CA PHE A 147 7.87 -6.53 -7.53
C PHE A 147 9.04 -5.91 -6.76
N GLN A 148 10.26 -6.31 -7.10
CA GLN A 148 11.45 -5.85 -6.40
C GLN A 148 11.74 -4.34 -6.57
N TRP A 149 12.37 -3.78 -5.55
CA TRP A 149 12.66 -2.37 -5.27
C TRP A 149 13.72 -1.72 -6.20
N TYR A 150 14.06 -2.37 -7.31
CA TYR A 150 15.28 -2.04 -8.06
C TYR A 150 15.21 -0.78 -8.92
N ASN A 151 14.02 -0.23 -9.15
CA ASN A 151 13.85 0.88 -10.10
C ASN A 151 13.72 2.26 -9.45
N LEU A 152 13.93 2.38 -8.15
CA LEU A 152 13.78 3.64 -7.43
C LEU A 152 15.16 4.16 -6.98
N ASP A 153 15.63 5.22 -7.64
CA ASP A 153 16.82 5.96 -7.19
C ASP A 153 16.51 6.82 -5.95
N LEU A 154 16.28 6.13 -4.83
CA LEU A 154 15.95 6.73 -3.53
C LEU A 154 17.19 6.95 -2.64
N GLY A 155 18.39 6.77 -3.21
CA GLY A 155 19.68 6.94 -2.56
C GLY A 155 20.20 5.71 -1.79
N ASP A 156 21.52 5.60 -1.68
CA ASP A 156 22.22 4.46 -1.09
C ASP A 156 21.90 4.23 0.38
N ASP A 157 21.73 5.31 1.14
CA ASP A 157 21.40 5.23 2.56
C ASP A 157 20.06 4.52 2.79
N TYR A 158 19.04 4.84 1.99
CA TYR A 158 17.75 4.16 2.06
C TYR A 158 17.86 2.70 1.64
N ARG A 159 18.53 2.40 0.51
CA ARG A 159 18.72 1.02 0.03
C ARG A 159 19.40 0.13 1.07
N ARG A 160 20.34 0.68 1.84
CA ARG A 160 21.08 -0.05 2.87
C ARG A 160 20.29 -0.21 4.17
N MET A 161 19.54 0.82 4.58
CA MET A 161 19.02 0.94 5.95
C MET A 161 17.50 0.73 6.06
N GLY A 162 16.74 1.00 5.00
CA GLY A 162 15.28 1.18 5.06
C GLY A 162 14.89 2.47 5.81
N LEU A 163 13.59 2.82 5.79
CA LEU A 163 13.09 4.03 6.45
C LEU A 163 13.37 4.03 7.97
N LEU A 164 13.12 2.91 8.65
CA LEU A 164 13.35 2.77 10.08
C LEU A 164 14.81 3.02 10.45
N GLY A 165 15.74 2.48 9.66
CA GLY A 165 17.17 2.68 9.89
C GLY A 165 17.60 4.14 9.69
N LEU A 166 17.00 4.86 8.73
CA LEU A 166 17.25 6.29 8.57
C LEU A 166 16.79 7.09 9.79
N MET A 167 15.61 6.75 10.34
CA MET A 167 15.09 7.36 11.56
C MET A 167 16.05 7.12 12.76
N GLU A 168 16.42 5.86 12.99
CA GLU A 168 17.30 5.47 14.10
C GLU A 168 18.68 6.11 14.04
N ALA A 169 19.21 6.32 12.83
CA ALA A 169 20.50 7.00 12.65
C ALA A 169 20.40 8.54 12.66
N GLY A 170 19.22 9.11 12.96
CA GLY A 170 19.00 10.56 12.97
C GLY A 170 19.11 11.22 11.58
N LYS A 171 19.05 10.44 10.49
CA LYS A 171 19.18 10.92 9.11
C LYS A 171 17.87 11.53 8.60
N TRP A 172 17.24 12.39 9.39
CA TRP A 172 15.89 12.95 9.14
C TRP A 172 15.76 13.67 7.80
N ARG A 173 16.80 14.39 7.35
CA ARG A 173 16.80 15.04 6.04
C ARG A 173 16.76 14.03 4.89
N VAL A 174 17.47 12.91 5.03
CA VAL A 174 17.45 11.82 4.04
C VAL A 174 16.08 11.13 4.07
N TYR A 175 15.59 10.78 5.26
CA TYR A 175 14.26 10.20 5.47
C TYR A 175 13.17 11.03 4.79
N ARG A 176 13.06 12.33 5.13
CA ARG A 176 12.01 13.20 4.57
C ARG A 176 12.10 13.31 3.05
N ARG A 177 13.32 13.41 2.49
CA ARG A 177 13.53 13.40 1.03
C ARG A 177 13.12 12.07 0.39
N THR A 178 13.41 10.94 1.03
CA THR A 178 12.97 9.62 0.56
C THR A 178 11.44 9.52 0.57
N VAL A 179 10.76 9.99 1.62
CA VAL A 179 9.28 10.00 1.67
C VAL A 179 8.69 10.90 0.58
N TRP A 180 9.30 12.05 0.29
CA TRP A 180 8.89 12.90 -0.84
C TRP A 180 8.97 12.15 -2.18
N ARG A 181 10.09 11.48 -2.46
CA ARG A 181 10.26 10.68 -3.69
C ARG A 181 9.29 9.50 -3.77
N LEU A 182 8.95 8.89 -2.63
CA LEU A 182 7.90 7.86 -2.57
C LEU A 182 6.53 8.44 -2.92
N ALA A 183 6.21 9.65 -2.45
CA ALA A 183 4.98 10.35 -2.81
C ALA A 183 4.89 10.61 -4.32
N GLU A 184 5.95 11.16 -4.93
CA GLU A 184 6.07 11.33 -6.39
C GLU A 184 5.81 10.00 -7.11
N ARG A 185 6.45 8.92 -6.66
CA ARG A 185 6.27 7.60 -7.28
C ARG A 185 4.83 7.08 -7.18
N ILE A 186 4.18 7.25 -6.03
CA ILE A 186 2.78 6.86 -5.85
C ILE A 186 1.89 7.61 -6.82
N VAL A 187 2.07 8.94 -6.96
CA VAL A 187 1.29 9.76 -7.90
C VAL A 187 1.54 9.34 -9.35
N ASP A 188 2.80 9.10 -9.72
CA ASP A 188 3.18 8.64 -11.07
C ASP A 188 2.54 7.29 -11.40
N VAL A 189 2.64 6.32 -10.49
CA VAL A 189 2.04 4.98 -10.67
C VAL A 189 0.52 5.07 -10.70
N ALA A 190 -0.09 5.84 -9.80
CA ALA A 190 -1.54 6.05 -9.77
C ALA A 190 -2.05 6.67 -11.08
N THR A 191 -1.26 7.52 -11.73
CA THR A 191 -1.60 8.20 -12.99
C THR A 191 -1.38 7.29 -14.20
N ALA A 192 -0.32 6.48 -14.18
CA ALA A 192 0.06 5.60 -15.29
C ALA A 192 -0.72 4.28 -15.31
N ALA A 193 -0.93 3.65 -14.14
CA ALA A 193 -1.63 2.37 -14.04
C ALA A 193 -3.13 2.52 -14.24
N ARG A 194 -3.73 3.63 -13.78
CA ARG A 194 -5.19 3.92 -13.85
C ARG A 194 -6.04 2.73 -13.40
N LEU A 195 -5.59 2.05 -12.35
CA LEU A 195 -6.24 0.84 -11.85
C LEU A 195 -7.66 1.16 -11.40
N LYS A 196 -8.66 0.63 -12.11
CA LYS A 196 -10.07 0.81 -11.78
C LYS A 196 -10.43 0.11 -10.48
N SER A 197 -11.47 0.61 -9.81
CA SER A 197 -12.05 -0.10 -8.69
C SER A 197 -12.65 -1.44 -9.11
N CYS A 198 -12.78 -2.40 -8.18
CA CYS A 198 -13.37 -3.71 -8.43
C CYS A 198 -14.51 -4.02 -7.44
N ASP A 199 -15.32 -5.04 -7.75
CA ASP A 199 -16.30 -5.58 -6.80
C ASP A 199 -15.57 -6.26 -5.64
N VAL A 200 -15.98 -5.95 -4.40
CA VAL A 200 -15.42 -6.53 -3.17
C VAL A 200 -15.59 -8.06 -3.09
N LYS A 201 -16.53 -8.64 -3.86
CA LYS A 201 -16.69 -10.11 -4.00
C LYS A 201 -15.45 -10.80 -4.56
N LEU A 202 -14.57 -10.06 -5.24
CA LEU A 202 -13.26 -10.57 -5.68
C LEU A 202 -12.38 -11.02 -4.48
N PHE A 203 -12.74 -10.62 -3.26
CA PHE A 203 -11.98 -10.83 -2.03
C PHE A 203 -12.62 -11.83 -1.06
N ASP A 204 -13.59 -12.63 -1.49
CA ASP A 204 -14.30 -13.57 -0.60
C ASP A 204 -13.50 -14.83 -0.26
N ASP A 205 -12.50 -15.18 -1.10
CA ASP A 205 -11.69 -16.40 -1.01
C ASP A 205 -10.18 -16.09 -1.04
N LEU A 206 -9.77 -14.97 -0.43
CA LEU A 206 -8.37 -14.58 -0.36
C LEU A 206 -7.54 -15.56 0.46
N SER A 207 -6.28 -15.72 0.05
CA SER A 207 -5.32 -16.65 0.62
C SER A 207 -4.02 -15.93 1.00
N ASN A 208 -3.33 -16.45 2.01
CA ASN A 208 -2.01 -15.92 2.36
C ASN A 208 -0.94 -16.40 1.36
N VAL A 209 -0.63 -15.57 0.35
CA VAL A 209 0.38 -15.90 -0.68
C VAL A 209 1.83 -15.85 -0.20
N PHE A 210 2.09 -15.46 1.05
CA PHE A 210 3.43 -15.53 1.65
C PHE A 210 3.72 -16.89 2.30
N ALA A 211 2.69 -17.69 2.56
CA ALA A 211 2.89 -19.03 3.07
C ALA A 211 3.55 -19.91 1.98
N PRO A 212 4.47 -20.82 2.34
CA PRO A 212 4.94 -21.83 1.41
C PRO A 212 3.74 -22.59 0.85
N ARG A 213 3.67 -22.78 -0.48
CA ARG A 213 2.66 -23.65 -1.08
C ARG A 213 2.76 -25.03 -0.43
N THR A 214 1.77 -25.41 0.36
CA THR A 214 1.61 -26.79 0.81
C THR A 214 1.34 -27.62 -0.44
N GLN A 215 2.27 -28.51 -0.79
CA GLN A 215 2.08 -29.54 -1.80
C GLN A 215 0.84 -30.36 -1.39
N GLY A 216 -0.30 -30.16 -2.05
CA GLY A 216 -1.54 -30.74 -1.51
C GLY A 216 -2.82 -30.67 -2.34
N ASP A 217 -3.01 -29.67 -3.21
CA ASP A 217 -4.23 -29.61 -4.04
C ASP A 217 -3.84 -29.62 -5.53
N SER A 218 -3.81 -30.82 -6.10
CA SER A 218 -3.85 -31.13 -7.53
C SER A 218 -5.15 -31.85 -7.86
#